data_AF-U2DUX4-F1
#
_entry.id   AF-U2DUX4-F1
#
_cell.length_a   1.000
_cell.length_b   1.000
_cell.length_c   1.000
_cell.angle_alpha   90.00
_cell.angle_beta   90.00
_cell.angle_gamma   90.00
#
_symmetry.space_group_name_H-M   'P 1'
#
loop_
_entity.id
_entity.type
_entity.pdbx_description
1 polymer ?
#
loop_
_entity_poly.entity_id
_entity_poly.type
_entity_poly.pdbx_seq_one_letter_code
_entity_poly.pdbx_strand_id
1 'polypeptide(L)'
;MTKSALQIARAAYQPKLPKALASGNVKAVAGAATQSVADQEAIKALFPNTYGMPLISFEASESAKSTAMNVGVILSGGQAPGGHNVISGLFDGIKKLNADNKLYGFILGPGGLVDHNYMELTADIIDEYRNTGGFDIIGSGRTKLETVEQFEKGYEIIKQLGIKALVIIGGDDSNTNACVLAEYYAAKKYGVQVIGCPKTIDGDLKNDMIETSFGFDTACKTYSEVIGNIQRDCNSARKYWHFIKLMGRSASHIALECALQVQPNVCIISEEVEQKDMSLDDVVTYIAQVVADRAAQGNNFGTVLIPEGLVEFIPAMKRLIAELNDFLAKNSEEFSHIKRSHQRDYIISKLSPENSAIYASLPDGVARQLTLDRDPHGNVQVSLIETEKLLSEMVATKLDSWKKAGKYVGKFAAQHHFFGYEGRCAAPSNFDADYCYSLGYTASMLIADGKTGYMSSVRNTTAPAAEWLAGGVPITMMMNMERRHGEMKPVIQKALVRLDAAPFKAFAAQRDRWAAETDYVYPGPIQYFGPTEVCDQPTKTLQLEQAK
;
A
#
# COMPACT_ATOMS: atom_id res chain seq x y z
N MET A 1 18.72 -8.57 21.55
CA MET A 1 17.60 -9.47 21.20
C MET A 1 18.19 -10.76 20.65
N THR A 2 17.67 -11.94 20.99
CA THR A 2 18.17 -13.19 20.39
C THR A 2 17.74 -13.24 18.92
N LYS A 3 18.70 -13.26 17.98
CA LYS A 3 18.43 -13.31 16.53
C LYS A 3 18.37 -14.77 16.05
N SER A 4 17.47 -15.06 15.12
CA SER A 4 17.43 -16.34 14.43
C SER A 4 18.62 -16.52 13.49
N ALA A 5 18.92 -17.76 13.10
CA ALA A 5 19.99 -18.04 12.14
C ALA A 5 19.81 -17.28 10.81
N LEU A 6 18.57 -17.20 10.31
CA LEU A 6 18.26 -16.44 9.11
C LEU A 6 18.44 -14.93 9.32
N GLN A 7 18.05 -14.36 10.46
CA GLN A 7 18.27 -12.94 10.75
C GLN A 7 19.77 -12.60 10.76
N ILE A 8 20.60 -13.46 11.37
CA ILE A 8 22.06 -13.29 11.40
C ILE A 8 22.63 -13.32 9.97
N ALA A 9 22.25 -14.33 9.18
CA ALA A 9 22.73 -14.45 7.80
C ALA A 9 22.24 -13.30 6.91
N ARG A 10 20.98 -12.88 7.09
CA ARG A 10 20.35 -11.83 6.28
C ARG A 10 20.88 -10.44 6.59
N ALA A 11 21.30 -10.17 7.83
CA ALA A 11 21.93 -8.90 8.18
C ALA A 11 23.20 -8.60 7.35
N ALA A 12 23.91 -9.64 6.89
CA ALA A 12 25.11 -9.49 6.08
C ALA A 12 24.84 -9.14 4.60
N TYR A 13 23.59 -9.30 4.12
CA TYR A 13 23.23 -8.96 2.74
C TYR A 13 23.53 -7.48 2.48
N GLN A 14 24.23 -7.21 1.38
CA GLN A 14 24.53 -5.85 0.93
C GLN A 14 23.54 -5.49 -0.18
N PRO A 15 22.57 -4.60 0.06
CA PRO A 15 21.63 -4.19 -0.97
C PRO A 15 22.35 -3.60 -2.18
N LYS A 16 21.90 -4.01 -3.37
CA LYS A 16 22.46 -3.52 -4.64
C LYS A 16 21.98 -2.09 -4.89
N LEU A 17 22.84 -1.26 -5.47
CA LEU A 17 22.54 0.13 -5.83
C LEU A 17 22.58 0.36 -7.35
N PRO A 18 21.78 1.31 -7.85
CA PRO A 18 21.99 1.93 -9.16
C PRO A 18 23.45 2.34 -9.35
N LYS A 19 24.02 2.05 -10.53
CA LYS A 19 25.42 2.38 -10.83
C LYS A 19 25.74 3.86 -10.62
N ALA A 20 24.78 4.74 -10.92
CA ALA A 20 24.92 6.18 -10.71
C ALA A 20 25.13 6.56 -9.24
N LEU A 21 24.53 5.83 -8.29
CA LEU A 21 24.68 6.10 -6.86
C LEU A 21 25.93 5.44 -6.28
N ALA A 22 26.38 4.33 -6.87
CA ALA A 22 27.56 3.59 -6.40
C ALA A 22 28.88 4.40 -6.52
N SER A 23 28.97 5.35 -7.45
CA SER A 23 30.14 6.26 -7.56
C SER A 23 30.22 7.32 -6.45
N GLY A 24 29.20 7.43 -5.59
CA GLY A 24 29.20 8.26 -4.39
C GLY A 24 28.75 9.70 -4.60
N ASN A 25 29.36 10.42 -5.56
CA ASN A 25 29.01 11.80 -5.84
C ASN A 25 28.16 11.90 -7.12
N VAL A 26 26.96 12.47 -6.97
CA VAL A 26 26.07 12.77 -8.09
C VAL A 26 25.61 14.22 -8.03
N LYS A 27 25.18 14.71 -9.19
CA LYS A 27 24.52 16.01 -9.34
C LYS A 27 23.11 15.81 -9.84
N ALA A 28 22.15 16.48 -9.21
CA ALA A 28 20.78 16.54 -9.68
C ALA A 28 20.67 17.34 -10.99
N VAL A 29 20.07 16.71 -12.01
CA VAL A 29 19.79 17.31 -13.32
C VAL A 29 18.29 17.43 -13.51
N ALA A 30 17.84 18.66 -13.82
CA ALA A 30 16.44 18.99 -14.05
C ALA A 30 16.01 18.57 -15.47
N GLY A 31 14.92 17.82 -15.53
CA GLY A 31 14.21 17.47 -16.76
C GLY A 31 13.02 18.40 -17.01
N ALA A 32 11.93 17.82 -17.53
CA ALA A 32 10.71 18.55 -17.83
C ALA A 32 9.96 18.99 -16.56
N ALA A 33 9.37 20.19 -16.62
CA ALA A 33 8.41 20.67 -15.64
C ALA A 33 7.16 19.78 -15.62
N THR A 34 6.54 19.63 -14.45
CA THR A 34 5.38 18.75 -14.27
C THR A 34 4.07 19.54 -14.10
N GLN A 35 2.95 18.82 -14.13
CA GLN A 35 1.63 19.31 -13.76
C GLN A 35 0.97 18.28 -12.84
N SER A 36 0.01 18.71 -12.02
CA SER A 36 -0.79 17.77 -11.22
C SER A 36 -1.67 16.89 -12.10
N VAL A 37 -2.01 15.70 -11.61
CA VAL A 37 -2.81 14.71 -12.36
C VAL A 37 -4.21 15.22 -12.71
N ALA A 38 -4.78 16.06 -11.86
CA ALA A 38 -6.04 16.76 -12.06
C ALA A 38 -6.02 18.12 -11.33
N ASP A 39 -7.08 18.91 -11.53
CA ASP A 39 -7.34 20.15 -10.79
C ASP A 39 -6.18 21.17 -10.82
N GLN A 40 -5.52 21.31 -11.97
CA GLN A 40 -4.25 22.03 -12.10
C GLN A 40 -4.30 23.46 -11.55
N GLU A 41 -5.37 24.20 -11.82
CA GLU A 41 -5.58 25.56 -11.30
C GLU A 41 -5.65 25.58 -9.76
N ALA A 42 -6.43 24.68 -9.16
CA ALA A 42 -6.62 24.61 -7.71
C ALA A 42 -5.35 24.15 -6.99
N ILE A 43 -4.68 23.11 -7.50
CA ILE A 43 -3.42 22.63 -6.93
C ILE A 43 -2.33 23.70 -7.07
N LYS A 44 -2.22 24.37 -8.22
CA LYS A 44 -1.26 25.47 -8.40
C LYS A 44 -1.51 26.62 -7.42
N ALA A 45 -2.77 26.94 -7.13
CA ALA A 45 -3.12 27.97 -6.15
C ALA A 45 -2.75 27.58 -4.71
N LEU A 46 -2.85 26.30 -4.37
CA LEU A 46 -2.49 25.77 -3.04
C LEU A 46 -0.98 25.56 -2.84
N PHE A 47 -0.24 25.30 -3.93
CA PHE A 47 1.19 24.99 -3.90
C PHE A 47 2.05 25.96 -4.74
N PRO A 48 1.96 27.29 -4.55
CA PRO A 48 2.63 28.26 -5.41
C PRO A 48 4.17 28.17 -5.37
N ASN A 49 4.77 27.60 -4.33
CA ASN A 49 6.23 27.48 -4.20
C ASN A 49 6.79 26.14 -4.72
N THR A 50 5.95 25.11 -4.82
CA THR A 50 6.37 23.73 -5.18
C THR A 50 5.67 23.16 -6.42
N TYR A 51 4.67 23.84 -6.97
CA TYR A 51 4.01 23.42 -8.20
C TYR A 51 4.88 23.63 -9.44
N GLY A 52 4.82 22.69 -10.40
CA GLY A 52 5.51 22.81 -11.68
C GLY A 52 7.03 22.59 -11.64
N MET A 53 7.55 22.10 -10.52
CA MET A 53 8.96 21.72 -10.40
C MET A 53 9.33 20.64 -11.43
N PRO A 54 10.60 20.58 -11.89
CA PRO A 54 11.00 19.62 -12.90
C PRO A 54 11.24 18.21 -12.32
N LEU A 55 11.13 17.18 -13.14
CA LEU A 55 11.67 15.86 -12.80
C LEU A 55 13.19 15.95 -12.54
N ILE A 56 13.70 15.13 -11.62
CA ILE A 56 15.12 15.08 -11.30
C ILE A 56 15.69 13.71 -11.70
N SER A 57 16.85 13.75 -12.36
CA SER A 57 17.73 12.60 -12.58
C SER A 57 19.11 12.88 -11.99
N PHE A 58 19.96 11.86 -11.92
CA PHE A 58 21.33 12.00 -11.40
C PHE A 58 22.38 11.69 -12.46
N GLU A 59 23.38 12.57 -12.55
CA GLU A 59 24.60 12.36 -13.32
C GLU A 59 25.79 12.28 -12.37
N ALA A 60 26.85 11.57 -12.79
CA ALA A 60 28.08 11.47 -12.02
C ALA A 60 28.71 12.87 -11.82
N SER A 61 29.21 13.12 -10.63
CA SER A 61 29.89 14.38 -10.28
C SER A 61 31.21 14.10 -9.58
N GLU A 62 32.21 14.94 -9.82
CA GLU A 62 33.48 14.90 -9.08
C GLU A 62 33.44 15.77 -7.81
N SER A 63 32.44 16.66 -7.68
CA SER A 63 32.35 17.57 -6.54
C SER A 63 31.86 16.85 -5.29
N ALA A 64 32.71 16.82 -4.26
CA ALA A 64 32.35 16.35 -2.94
C ALA A 64 31.56 17.44 -2.18
N LYS A 65 30.40 17.08 -1.64
CA LYS A 65 29.61 17.96 -0.77
C LYS A 65 29.97 17.64 0.67
N SER A 66 30.68 18.55 1.35
CA SER A 66 31.30 18.28 2.64
C SER A 66 30.66 18.99 3.84
N THR A 67 29.58 19.76 3.67
CA THR A 67 28.97 20.47 4.80
C THR A 67 28.18 19.50 5.68
N ALA A 68 28.50 19.48 6.97
CA ALA A 68 27.78 18.65 7.94
C ALA A 68 26.30 19.07 8.03
N MET A 69 25.41 18.09 8.12
CA MET A 69 23.96 18.28 8.18
C MET A 69 23.29 17.24 9.06
N ASN A 70 22.20 17.66 9.69
CA ASN A 70 21.31 16.78 10.44
C ASN A 70 20.06 16.51 9.61
N VAL A 71 19.61 15.26 9.58
CA VAL A 71 18.42 14.83 8.83
C VAL A 71 17.45 14.18 9.81
N GLY A 72 16.17 14.48 9.66
CA GLY A 72 15.08 13.81 10.36
C GLY A 72 14.44 12.73 9.48
N VAL A 73 13.95 11.64 10.07
CA VAL A 73 13.19 10.60 9.36
C VAL A 73 11.94 10.18 10.13
N ILE A 74 10.86 9.92 9.39
CA ILE A 74 9.55 9.51 9.91
C ILE A 74 9.06 8.28 9.16
N LEU A 75 8.68 7.23 9.89
CA LEU A 75 7.88 6.12 9.36
C LEU A 75 6.39 6.40 9.61
N SER A 76 5.60 6.53 8.54
CA SER A 76 4.18 6.90 8.62
C SER A 76 3.28 5.85 7.98
N GLY A 77 2.12 5.61 8.60
CA GLY A 77 1.14 4.65 8.14
C GLY A 77 1.39 3.21 8.60
N GLY A 78 0.74 2.26 7.92
CA GLY A 78 0.94 0.83 8.14
C GLY A 78 2.31 0.36 7.68
N GLN A 79 2.83 -0.68 8.32
CA GLN A 79 4.15 -1.24 8.02
C GLN A 79 4.23 -1.76 6.59
N ALA A 80 5.45 -1.81 6.05
CA ALA A 80 5.76 -2.45 4.78
C ALA A 80 7.18 -3.02 4.84
N PRO A 81 7.45 -4.22 4.30
CA PRO A 81 8.79 -4.78 4.28
C PRO A 81 9.78 -3.83 3.59
N GLY A 82 10.93 -3.60 4.22
CA GLY A 82 12.00 -2.75 3.67
C GLY A 82 12.05 -1.31 4.20
N GLY A 83 11.15 -0.87 5.10
CA GLY A 83 11.27 0.46 5.71
C GLY A 83 12.60 0.70 6.45
N HIS A 84 13.10 -0.33 7.14
CA HIS A 84 14.43 -0.28 7.74
C HIS A 84 15.55 -0.14 6.70
N ASN A 85 15.39 -0.73 5.51
CA ASN A 85 16.33 -0.57 4.40
C ASN A 85 16.33 0.87 3.86
N VAL A 86 15.18 1.56 3.78
CA VAL A 86 15.13 3.00 3.45
C VAL A 86 15.92 3.82 4.46
N ILE A 87 15.73 3.57 5.75
CA ILE A 87 16.46 4.27 6.81
C ILE A 87 17.96 3.98 6.72
N SER A 88 18.37 2.72 6.52
CA SER A 88 19.79 2.37 6.40
C SER A 88 20.45 2.97 5.15
N GLY A 89 19.75 3.01 4.00
CA GLY A 89 20.25 3.65 2.78
C GLY A 89 20.35 5.17 2.92
N LEU A 90 19.40 5.80 3.63
CA LEU A 90 19.49 7.21 3.99
C LEU A 90 20.68 7.47 4.92
N PHE A 91 20.85 6.65 5.97
CA PHE A 91 21.96 6.77 6.92
C PHE A 91 23.32 6.63 6.21
N ASP A 92 23.51 5.58 5.42
CA ASP A 92 24.75 5.34 4.69
C ASP A 92 25.01 6.45 3.66
N GLY A 93 23.97 6.90 2.96
CA GLY A 93 24.05 8.00 2.00
C GLY A 93 24.49 9.33 2.64
N ILE A 94 23.88 9.73 3.78
CA ILE A 94 24.32 10.95 4.47
C ILE A 94 25.71 10.81 5.07
N LYS A 95 26.06 9.64 5.64
CA LYS A 95 27.41 9.39 6.19
C LYS A 95 28.49 9.41 5.11
N LYS A 96 28.16 8.95 3.89
CA LYS A 96 29.06 9.01 2.74
C LYS A 96 29.36 10.44 2.30
N LEU A 97 28.39 11.34 2.38
CA LEU A 97 28.57 12.77 2.08
C LEU A 97 29.47 13.45 3.11
N ASN A 98 29.20 13.22 4.39
CA ASN A 98 30.06 13.66 5.49
C ASN A 98 29.84 12.74 6.71
N ALA A 99 30.93 12.22 7.29
CA ALA A 99 30.91 11.33 8.44
C ALA A 99 30.27 11.94 9.70
N ASP A 100 30.31 13.27 9.83
CA ASP A 100 29.72 14.03 10.94
C ASP A 100 28.20 14.21 10.80
N ASN A 101 27.60 13.83 9.67
CA ASN A 101 26.15 13.91 9.48
C ASN A 101 25.41 13.04 10.49
N LYS A 102 24.26 13.52 10.96
CA LYS A 102 23.43 12.80 11.93
C LYS A 102 22.04 12.53 11.38
N LEU A 103 21.48 11.40 11.80
CA LEU A 103 20.10 11.02 11.49
C LEU A 103 19.29 10.96 12.79
N TYR A 104 18.14 11.61 12.80
CA TYR A 104 17.20 11.61 13.92
C TYR A 104 15.89 10.95 13.49
N GLY A 105 15.47 9.90 14.19
CA GLY A 105 14.20 9.24 13.94
C GLY A 105 13.13 9.74 14.90
N PHE A 106 11.99 10.19 14.37
CA PHE A 106 10.85 10.61 15.19
C PHE A 106 9.95 9.43 15.52
N ILE A 107 9.65 9.28 16.80
CA ILE A 107 9.04 8.08 17.37
C ILE A 107 7.53 8.04 17.07
N LEU A 108 7.04 6.88 16.61
CA LEU A 108 5.63 6.60 16.33
C LEU A 108 5.00 7.55 15.27
N GLY A 109 5.78 7.90 14.26
CA GLY A 109 5.31 8.64 13.08
C GLY A 109 5.24 10.16 13.28
N PRO A 110 4.38 10.88 12.53
CA PRO A 110 4.34 12.34 12.56
C PRO A 110 4.00 12.94 13.93
N GLY A 111 3.36 12.17 14.82
CA GLY A 111 3.15 12.56 16.22
C GLY A 111 4.46 12.83 16.96
N GLY A 112 5.49 12.00 16.75
CA GLY A 112 6.81 12.19 17.37
C GLY A 112 7.48 13.51 16.97
N LEU A 113 7.22 14.01 15.76
CA LEU A 113 7.70 15.34 15.33
C LEU A 113 7.00 16.46 16.11
N VAL A 114 5.69 16.36 16.30
CA VAL A 114 4.88 17.38 16.99
C VAL A 114 5.11 17.36 18.49
N ASP A 115 5.27 16.17 19.06
CA ASP A 115 5.46 15.93 20.50
C ASP A 115 6.93 15.96 20.92
N HIS A 116 7.84 16.27 19.98
CA HIS A 116 9.29 16.34 20.17
C HIS A 116 9.89 15.03 20.73
N ASN A 117 9.31 13.89 20.36
CA ASN A 117 9.78 12.56 20.73
C ASN A 117 10.63 11.95 19.60
N TYR A 118 11.94 11.85 19.83
CA TYR A 118 12.91 11.42 18.83
C TYR A 118 14.10 10.70 19.46
N MET A 119 14.89 10.03 18.61
CA MET A 119 16.20 9.51 18.98
C MET A 119 17.22 9.72 17.86
N GLU A 120 18.51 9.83 18.20
CA GLU A 120 19.58 9.75 17.20
C GLU A 120 19.73 8.29 16.74
N LEU A 121 19.69 8.06 15.43
CA LEU A 121 19.93 6.76 14.83
C LEU A 121 21.42 6.64 14.51
N THR A 122 22.13 5.90 15.34
CA THR A 122 23.57 5.65 15.25
C THR A 122 23.87 4.35 14.49
N ALA A 123 25.13 4.13 14.12
CA ALA A 123 25.53 2.95 13.33
C ALA A 123 25.19 1.63 14.04
N ASP A 124 25.42 1.55 15.34
CA ASP A 124 25.08 0.39 16.18
C ASP A 124 23.58 0.11 16.22
N ILE A 125 22.74 1.15 16.23
CA ILE A 125 21.28 0.97 16.11
C ILE A 125 20.93 0.48 14.70
N ILE A 126 21.43 1.15 13.66
CA ILE A 126 21.11 0.80 12.27
C ILE A 126 21.49 -0.65 11.93
N ASP A 127 22.66 -1.10 12.37
CA ASP A 127 23.18 -2.45 12.10
C ASP A 127 22.30 -3.55 12.70
N GLU A 128 21.53 -3.27 13.75
CA GLU A 128 20.56 -4.21 14.30
C GLU A 128 19.33 -4.43 13.41
N TYR A 129 19.01 -3.47 12.52
CA TYR A 129 17.80 -3.46 11.69
C TYR A 129 18.06 -3.65 10.18
N ARG A 130 19.32 -3.77 9.75
CA ARG A 130 19.62 -4.00 8.33
C ARG A 130 18.93 -5.26 7.81
N ASN A 131 18.20 -5.11 6.70
CA ASN A 131 17.50 -6.19 5.99
C ASN A 131 16.41 -6.90 6.81
N THR A 132 15.90 -6.27 7.88
CA THR A 132 14.77 -6.80 8.66
C THR A 132 13.44 -6.23 8.16
N GLY A 133 12.35 -6.97 8.42
CA GLY A 133 10.99 -6.46 8.25
C GLY A 133 10.55 -5.60 9.42
N GLY A 134 9.33 -5.05 9.35
CA GLY A 134 8.78 -4.20 10.40
C GLY A 134 9.24 -2.75 10.30
N PHE A 135 8.69 -1.90 11.17
CA PHE A 135 8.99 -0.47 11.35
C PHE A 135 9.40 -0.16 12.81
N ASP A 136 9.76 -1.19 13.58
CA ASP A 136 9.94 -1.13 15.04
C ASP A 136 11.20 -0.37 15.48
N ILE A 137 12.12 -0.01 14.58
CA ILE A 137 13.27 0.86 14.91
C ILE A 137 12.85 2.19 15.54
N ILE A 138 11.76 2.80 15.04
CA ILE A 138 11.17 4.04 15.57
C ILE A 138 9.65 3.98 15.69
N GLY A 139 9.03 2.86 15.31
CA GLY A 139 7.59 2.71 15.22
C GLY A 139 6.96 3.59 14.12
N SER A 140 5.65 3.50 13.97
CA SER A 140 4.91 4.33 13.01
C SER A 140 3.55 4.78 13.55
N GLY A 141 3.00 5.82 12.93
CA GLY A 141 1.72 6.39 13.28
C GLY A 141 1.01 7.04 12.09
N ARG A 142 -0.26 7.39 12.30
CA ARG A 142 -1.17 8.00 11.31
C ARG A 142 -1.56 9.44 11.66
N THR A 143 -0.78 10.11 12.52
CA THR A 143 -1.03 11.52 12.86
C THR A 143 -0.99 12.37 11.60
N LYS A 144 -2.03 13.17 11.39
CA LYS A 144 -2.12 14.12 10.29
C LYS A 144 -1.39 15.42 10.64
N LEU A 145 -0.64 15.96 9.68
CA LEU A 145 -0.03 17.28 9.76
C LEU A 145 -0.85 18.23 8.88
N GLU A 146 -1.85 18.88 9.47
CA GLU A 146 -2.80 19.75 8.74
C GLU A 146 -2.82 21.18 9.31
N THR A 147 -2.48 21.39 10.59
CA THR A 147 -2.62 22.70 11.23
C THR A 147 -1.30 23.46 11.30
N VAL A 148 -1.39 24.79 11.26
CA VAL A 148 -0.24 25.68 11.44
C VAL A 148 0.46 25.42 12.78
N GLU A 149 -0.29 25.15 13.85
CA GLU A 149 0.30 24.81 15.15
C GLU A 149 1.17 23.55 15.08
N GLN A 150 0.71 22.50 14.39
CA GLN A 150 1.50 21.27 14.19
C GLN A 150 2.78 21.55 13.40
N PHE A 151 2.69 22.36 12.34
CA PHE A 151 3.86 22.70 11.51
C PHE A 151 4.91 23.51 12.28
N GLU A 152 4.47 24.48 13.09
CA GLU A 152 5.34 25.32 13.91
C GLU A 152 5.97 24.53 15.07
N LYS A 153 5.21 23.68 15.78
CA LYS A 153 5.78 22.75 16.78
C LYS A 153 6.84 21.83 16.17
N GLY A 154 6.58 21.27 14.98
CA GLY A 154 7.58 20.48 14.28
C GLY A 154 8.83 21.30 13.92
N TYR A 155 8.66 22.57 13.53
CA TYR A 155 9.77 23.45 13.21
C TYR A 155 10.61 23.82 14.43
N GLU A 156 10.02 23.98 15.61
CA GLU A 156 10.74 24.24 16.87
C GLU A 156 11.82 23.18 17.11
N ILE A 157 11.45 21.90 17.05
CA ILE A 157 12.41 20.81 17.28
C ILE A 157 13.39 20.65 16.12
N ILE A 158 12.95 20.85 14.87
CA ILE A 158 13.84 20.86 13.69
C ILE A 158 14.93 21.91 13.86
N LYS A 159 14.59 23.12 14.32
CA LYS A 159 15.54 24.20 14.57
C LYS A 159 16.46 23.87 15.74
N GLN A 160 15.93 23.35 16.84
CA GLN A 160 16.72 22.96 18.02
C GLN A 160 17.76 21.89 17.67
N LEU A 161 17.40 20.91 16.84
CA LEU A 161 18.29 19.84 16.39
C LEU A 161 19.15 20.23 15.18
N GLY A 162 18.99 21.44 14.63
CA GLY A 162 19.72 21.88 13.44
C GLY A 162 19.43 21.04 12.19
N ILE A 163 18.26 20.40 12.13
CA ILE A 163 17.84 19.54 11.01
C ILE A 163 17.67 20.40 9.74
N LYS A 164 18.28 19.94 8.64
CA LYS A 164 18.23 20.58 7.31
C LYS A 164 17.20 19.94 6.40
N ALA A 165 16.88 18.67 6.63
CA ALA A 165 15.92 17.94 5.82
C ALA A 165 15.12 16.94 6.66
N LEU A 166 13.85 16.75 6.30
CA LEU A 166 12.97 15.73 6.84
C LEU A 166 12.60 14.73 5.74
N VAL A 167 12.78 13.44 6.00
CA VAL A 167 12.37 12.35 5.10
C VAL A 167 11.13 11.67 5.67
N ILE A 168 10.02 11.71 4.94
CA ILE A 168 8.75 11.09 5.32
C ILE A 168 8.53 9.84 4.47
N ILE A 169 8.55 8.69 5.12
CA ILE A 169 8.38 7.38 4.48
C ILE A 169 6.94 6.92 4.72
N GLY A 170 6.12 6.84 3.68
CA GLY A 170 4.70 6.51 3.86
C GLY A 170 3.92 6.40 2.55
N GLY A 171 2.60 6.24 2.67
CA GLY A 171 1.69 6.08 1.53
C GLY A 171 1.27 7.41 0.91
N ASP A 172 0.15 7.38 0.18
CA ASP A 172 -0.54 8.53 -0.39
C ASP A 172 -0.85 9.60 0.67
N ASP A 173 -1.43 9.19 1.80
CA ASP A 173 -1.78 10.09 2.90
C ASP A 173 -0.53 10.75 3.54
N SER A 174 0.53 9.97 3.74
CA SER A 174 1.78 10.45 4.35
C SER A 174 2.54 11.40 3.43
N ASN A 175 2.57 11.10 2.12
CA ASN A 175 3.23 11.96 1.14
C ASN A 175 2.38 13.20 0.82
N THR A 176 1.07 13.15 1.01
CA THR A 176 0.21 14.36 1.05
C THR A 176 0.67 15.29 2.17
N ASN A 177 0.85 14.78 3.40
CA ASN A 177 1.42 15.57 4.51
C ASN A 177 2.81 16.11 4.16
N ALA A 178 3.67 15.31 3.53
CA ALA A 178 5.00 15.75 3.10
C ALA A 178 4.94 16.91 2.11
N CYS A 179 4.01 16.87 1.14
CA CYS A 179 3.82 17.95 0.17
C CYS A 179 3.35 19.25 0.83
N VAL A 180 2.33 19.17 1.70
CA VAL A 180 1.80 20.33 2.43
C VAL A 180 2.87 20.94 3.33
N LEU A 181 3.65 20.11 4.04
CA LEU A 181 4.74 20.57 4.90
C LEU A 181 5.87 21.23 4.10
N ALA A 182 6.24 20.66 2.95
CA ALA A 182 7.25 21.23 2.06
C ALA A 182 6.86 22.62 1.58
N GLU A 183 5.60 22.78 1.13
CA GLU A 183 5.04 24.06 0.70
C GLU A 183 5.04 25.08 1.84
N TYR A 184 4.59 24.67 3.03
CA TYR A 184 4.55 25.53 4.20
C TYR A 184 5.94 26.07 4.57
N TYR A 185 6.95 25.20 4.66
CA TYR A 185 8.32 25.60 4.99
C TYR A 185 8.99 26.41 3.87
N ALA A 186 8.66 26.15 2.60
CA ALA A 186 9.11 26.96 1.47
C ALA A 186 8.53 28.38 1.53
N ALA A 187 7.22 28.52 1.75
CA ALA A 187 6.54 29.82 1.86
C ALA A 187 7.09 30.67 3.02
N LYS A 188 7.44 30.02 4.15
CA LYS A 188 8.05 30.67 5.32
C LYS A 188 9.55 30.93 5.20
N LYS A 189 10.20 30.39 4.17
CA LYS A 189 11.66 30.46 3.95
C LYS A 189 12.47 29.92 5.14
N TYR A 190 11.98 28.85 5.77
CA TYR A 190 12.65 28.21 6.91
C TYR A 190 13.93 27.47 6.52
N GLY A 191 14.15 27.21 5.22
CA GLY A 191 15.35 26.53 4.74
C GLY A 191 15.41 25.05 5.12
N VAL A 192 14.26 24.44 5.40
CA VAL A 192 14.10 23.02 5.71
C VAL A 192 13.57 22.29 4.48
N GLN A 193 14.26 21.25 4.06
CA GLN A 193 13.85 20.39 2.95
C GLN A 193 12.90 19.30 3.43
N VAL A 194 11.92 18.91 2.61
CA VAL A 194 11.04 17.77 2.89
C VAL A 194 11.04 16.83 1.69
N ILE A 195 11.38 15.56 1.93
CA ILE A 195 11.49 14.51 0.91
C ILE A 195 10.55 13.35 1.27
N GLY A 196 9.81 12.84 0.29
CA GLY A 196 8.95 11.66 0.43
C GLY A 196 9.63 10.36 -0.02
N CYS A 197 9.20 9.22 0.52
CA CYS A 197 9.52 7.89 -0.02
C CYS A 197 8.21 7.06 -0.21
N PRO A 198 8.05 6.36 -1.36
CA PRO A 198 6.80 5.69 -1.73
C PRO A 198 6.61 4.34 -1.02
N LYS A 199 5.95 4.35 0.14
CA LYS A 199 5.63 3.14 0.91
C LYS A 199 4.16 2.78 0.79
N THR A 200 3.84 1.60 0.29
CA THR A 200 2.53 0.95 0.53
C THR A 200 2.61 -0.50 0.05
N ILE A 201 2.01 -1.42 0.80
CA ILE A 201 1.87 -2.78 0.30
C ILE A 201 0.72 -2.89 -0.70
N ASP A 202 -0.18 -1.89 -0.75
CA ASP A 202 -1.41 -1.93 -1.53
C ASP A 202 -1.16 -1.67 -3.03
N GLY A 203 0.06 -1.24 -3.40
CA GLY A 203 0.41 -0.94 -4.79
C GLY A 203 -0.23 0.32 -5.37
N ASP A 204 -0.91 1.12 -4.55
CA ASP A 204 -1.76 2.25 -4.95
C ASP A 204 -1.04 3.61 -4.99
N LEU A 205 0.25 3.65 -4.66
CA LEU A 205 1.10 4.83 -4.87
C LEU A 205 2.02 4.60 -6.07
N LYS A 206 1.51 4.89 -7.27
CA LYS A 206 2.16 4.58 -8.55
C LYS A 206 1.84 5.59 -9.63
N ASN A 207 2.81 5.84 -10.50
CA ASN A 207 2.63 6.50 -11.81
C ASN A 207 3.81 6.13 -12.74
N ASP A 208 3.93 6.79 -13.89
CA ASP A 208 5.02 6.54 -14.86
C ASP A 208 6.43 6.78 -14.29
N MET A 209 6.55 7.56 -13.21
CA MET A 209 7.82 7.88 -12.54
C MET A 209 8.03 7.11 -11.23
N ILE A 210 7.00 6.45 -10.70
CA ILE A 210 7.02 5.60 -9.51
C ILE A 210 6.43 4.27 -9.93
N GLU A 211 7.27 3.37 -10.45
CA GLU A 211 6.83 2.13 -11.10
C GLU A 211 6.14 1.15 -10.13
N THR A 212 6.54 1.20 -8.86
CA THR A 212 5.92 0.47 -7.77
C THR A 212 6.19 1.18 -6.45
N SER A 213 5.45 0.81 -5.42
CA SER A 213 5.70 1.24 -4.05
C SER A 213 6.34 0.09 -3.27
N PHE A 214 7.20 0.42 -2.31
CA PHE A 214 7.96 -0.63 -1.65
C PHE A 214 7.12 -1.44 -0.66
N GLY A 215 7.47 -2.72 -0.53
CA GLY A 215 6.80 -3.71 0.30
C GLY A 215 5.68 -4.48 -0.42
N PHE A 216 5.20 -3.98 -1.56
CA PHE A 216 4.23 -4.68 -2.42
C PHE A 216 4.77 -6.05 -2.87
N ASP A 217 6.03 -6.11 -3.30
CA ASP A 217 6.69 -7.34 -3.76
C ASP A 217 6.73 -8.39 -2.66
N THR A 218 7.30 -8.04 -1.50
CA THR A 218 7.45 -8.98 -0.39
C THR A 218 6.09 -9.45 0.15
N ALA A 219 5.14 -8.53 0.29
CA ALA A 219 3.80 -8.87 0.76
C ALA A 219 3.11 -9.85 -0.20
N CYS A 220 3.10 -9.57 -1.50
CA CYS A 220 2.48 -10.44 -2.50
C CYS A 220 3.16 -11.81 -2.59
N LYS A 221 4.49 -11.89 -2.49
CA LYS A 221 5.19 -13.18 -2.44
C LYS A 221 4.81 -13.99 -1.19
N THR A 222 4.72 -13.33 -0.04
CA THR A 222 4.29 -13.96 1.22
C THR A 222 2.87 -14.51 1.11
N TYR A 223 1.93 -13.73 0.59
CA TYR A 223 0.55 -14.19 0.41
C TYR A 223 0.47 -15.31 -0.63
N SER A 224 1.18 -15.18 -1.75
CA SER A 224 1.17 -16.17 -2.83
C SER A 224 1.77 -17.51 -2.39
N GLU A 225 2.78 -17.51 -1.52
CA GLU A 225 3.29 -18.74 -0.89
C GLU A 225 2.17 -19.45 -0.11
N VAL A 226 1.50 -18.73 0.80
CA VAL A 226 0.46 -19.31 1.66
C VAL A 226 -0.75 -19.76 0.84
N ILE A 227 -1.17 -18.97 -0.15
CA ILE A 227 -2.24 -19.34 -1.09
C ILE A 227 -1.85 -20.60 -1.87
N GLY A 228 -0.63 -20.67 -2.41
CA GLY A 228 -0.15 -21.86 -3.11
C GLY A 228 -0.15 -23.10 -2.21
N ASN A 229 0.25 -22.97 -0.95
CA ASN A 229 0.18 -24.07 0.02
C ASN A 229 -1.27 -24.51 0.27
N ILE A 230 -2.21 -23.57 0.40
CA ILE A 230 -3.64 -23.86 0.49
C ILE A 230 -4.16 -24.55 -0.77
N GLN A 231 -3.77 -24.09 -1.96
CA GLN A 231 -4.16 -24.71 -3.22
C GLN A 231 -3.66 -26.14 -3.34
N ARG A 232 -2.45 -26.42 -2.83
CA ARG A 232 -1.88 -27.77 -2.79
C ARG A 232 -2.67 -28.68 -1.86
N ASP A 233 -3.07 -28.19 -0.69
CA ASP A 233 -3.97 -28.90 0.23
C ASP A 233 -5.35 -29.12 -0.40
N CYS A 234 -5.91 -28.08 -1.02
CA CYS A 234 -7.20 -28.09 -1.69
C CYS A 234 -7.26 -29.17 -2.79
N ASN A 235 -6.20 -29.27 -3.61
CA ASN A 235 -6.04 -30.31 -4.63
C ASN A 235 -5.83 -31.72 -4.05
N SER A 236 -5.26 -31.81 -2.84
CA SER A 236 -5.03 -33.09 -2.15
C SER A 236 -6.30 -33.61 -1.47
N ALA A 237 -7.03 -32.73 -0.79
CA ALA A 237 -8.22 -33.07 -0.01
C ALA A 237 -9.51 -33.11 -0.85
N ARG A 238 -9.58 -32.31 -1.93
CA ARG A 238 -10.66 -32.26 -2.93
C ARG A 238 -12.08 -32.07 -2.37
N LYS A 239 -12.22 -31.33 -1.27
CA LYS A 239 -13.51 -31.16 -0.55
C LYS A 239 -13.80 -29.75 -0.04
N TYR A 240 -12.87 -28.81 -0.15
CA TYR A 240 -13.00 -27.48 0.45
C TYR A 240 -12.93 -26.38 -0.61
N TRP A 241 -13.73 -25.33 -0.39
CA TRP A 241 -13.63 -24.07 -1.09
C TRP A 241 -13.02 -23.03 -0.16
N HIS A 242 -11.84 -22.54 -0.48
CA HIS A 242 -11.12 -21.56 0.35
C HIS A 242 -11.44 -20.15 -0.12
N PHE A 243 -12.10 -19.36 0.73
CA PHE A 243 -12.37 -17.95 0.53
C PHE A 243 -11.28 -17.16 1.25
N ILE A 244 -10.43 -16.50 0.45
CA ILE A 244 -9.20 -15.86 0.92
C ILE A 244 -9.34 -14.35 0.70
N LYS A 245 -9.53 -13.62 1.79
CA LYS A 245 -9.47 -12.15 1.78
C LYS A 245 -8.01 -11.71 1.77
N LEU A 246 -7.70 -10.70 0.97
CA LEU A 246 -6.37 -10.10 0.87
C LEU A 246 -6.45 -8.62 1.24
N MET A 247 -5.50 -8.17 2.07
CA MET A 247 -5.29 -6.74 2.33
C MET A 247 -5.08 -6.01 1.00
N GLY A 248 -5.53 -4.77 0.90
CA GLY A 248 -5.64 -4.05 -0.37
C GLY A 248 -6.83 -3.12 -0.31
N ARG A 249 -6.71 -2.09 0.53
CA ARG A 249 -7.83 -1.26 0.99
C ARG A 249 -8.63 -0.66 -0.15
N SER A 250 -7.94 0.09 -1.01
CA SER A 250 -8.57 0.93 -2.03
C SER A 250 -8.35 0.44 -3.44
N ALA A 251 -7.58 -0.64 -3.65
CA ALA A 251 -7.28 -1.17 -4.98
C ALA A 251 -7.06 -2.68 -4.94
N SER A 252 -7.28 -3.35 -6.07
CA SER A 252 -7.15 -4.82 -6.17
C SER A 252 -5.75 -5.31 -6.59
N HIS A 253 -4.70 -4.47 -6.50
CA HIS A 253 -3.36 -4.82 -6.99
C HIS A 253 -2.79 -6.08 -6.33
N ILE A 254 -2.93 -6.23 -5.01
CA ILE A 254 -2.48 -7.44 -4.29
C ILE A 254 -3.24 -8.67 -4.80
N ALA A 255 -4.57 -8.56 -4.94
CA ALA A 255 -5.41 -9.68 -5.40
C ALA A 255 -5.03 -10.09 -6.84
N LEU A 256 -4.84 -9.11 -7.73
CA LEU A 256 -4.40 -9.34 -9.10
C LEU A 256 -3.01 -9.99 -9.17
N GLU A 257 -2.04 -9.48 -8.42
CA GLU A 257 -0.69 -10.04 -8.39
C GLU A 257 -0.70 -11.48 -7.86
N CYS A 258 -1.40 -11.74 -6.75
CA CYS A 258 -1.54 -13.09 -6.22
C CYS A 258 -2.21 -14.01 -7.25
N ALA A 259 -3.25 -13.55 -7.95
CA ALA A 259 -3.91 -14.33 -8.99
C ALA A 259 -2.97 -14.70 -10.15
N LEU A 260 -2.13 -13.76 -10.60
CA LEU A 260 -1.12 -14.02 -11.62
C LEU A 260 -0.05 -15.01 -11.15
N GLN A 261 0.28 -15.04 -9.85
CA GLN A 261 1.26 -15.96 -9.28
C GLN A 261 0.72 -17.36 -9.03
N VAL A 262 -0.55 -17.50 -8.63
CA VAL A 262 -1.11 -18.77 -8.09
C VAL A 262 -2.28 -19.36 -8.88
N GLN A 263 -2.84 -18.61 -9.83
CA GLN A 263 -3.90 -19.08 -10.75
C GLN A 263 -5.13 -19.66 -10.01
N PRO A 264 -5.82 -18.86 -9.17
CA PRO A 264 -6.97 -19.32 -8.41
C PRO A 264 -8.18 -19.59 -9.32
N ASN A 265 -9.14 -20.37 -8.84
CA ASN A 265 -10.38 -20.59 -9.61
C ASN A 265 -11.21 -19.31 -9.74
N VAL A 266 -11.22 -18.48 -8.71
CA VAL A 266 -11.86 -17.17 -8.76
C VAL A 266 -10.93 -16.13 -8.14
N CYS A 267 -10.80 -14.99 -8.81
CA CYS A 267 -10.26 -13.77 -8.22
C CYS A 267 -11.18 -12.61 -8.58
N ILE A 268 -11.64 -11.87 -7.58
CA ILE A 268 -12.47 -10.68 -7.79
C ILE A 268 -11.57 -9.46 -7.95
N ILE A 269 -11.87 -8.62 -8.94
CA ILE A 269 -11.22 -7.32 -9.14
C ILE A 269 -12.27 -6.24 -8.90
N SER A 270 -12.13 -5.49 -7.81
CA SER A 270 -13.12 -4.51 -7.34
C SER A 270 -13.42 -3.44 -8.39
N GLU A 271 -12.40 -3.00 -9.11
CA GLU A 271 -12.50 -2.01 -10.19
C GLU A 271 -13.38 -2.53 -11.35
N GLU A 272 -13.34 -3.84 -11.65
CA GLU A 272 -14.19 -4.46 -12.66
C GLU A 272 -15.65 -4.57 -12.17
N VAL A 273 -15.85 -4.88 -10.88
CA VAL A 273 -17.17 -4.91 -10.23
C VAL A 273 -17.85 -3.54 -10.33
N GLU A 274 -17.12 -2.47 -10.02
CA GLU A 274 -17.63 -1.10 -10.11
C GLU A 274 -17.91 -0.69 -11.57
N GLN A 275 -16.98 -0.94 -12.50
CA GLN A 275 -17.16 -0.58 -13.92
C GLN A 275 -18.39 -1.26 -14.54
N LYS A 276 -18.68 -2.50 -14.13
CA LYS A 276 -19.81 -3.29 -14.65
C LYS A 276 -21.12 -3.05 -13.88
N ASP A 277 -21.14 -2.15 -12.90
CA ASP A 277 -22.30 -1.89 -12.02
C ASP A 277 -22.84 -3.19 -11.38
N MET A 278 -21.94 -4.08 -10.98
CA MET A 278 -22.32 -5.38 -10.43
C MET A 278 -22.90 -5.24 -9.03
N SER A 279 -24.01 -5.92 -8.78
CA SER A 279 -24.57 -6.07 -7.43
C SER A 279 -23.80 -7.12 -6.62
N LEU A 280 -24.04 -7.13 -5.30
CA LEU A 280 -23.54 -8.20 -4.44
C LEU A 280 -24.06 -9.58 -4.88
N ASP A 281 -25.31 -9.65 -5.38
CA ASP A 281 -25.87 -10.91 -5.88
C ASP A 281 -25.21 -11.37 -7.19
N ASP A 282 -24.78 -10.45 -8.05
CA ASP A 282 -24.05 -10.80 -9.29
C ASP A 282 -22.69 -11.43 -8.96
N VAL A 283 -21.96 -10.85 -7.99
CA VAL A 283 -20.69 -11.42 -7.51
C VAL A 283 -20.90 -12.80 -6.90
N VAL A 284 -21.92 -12.96 -6.06
CA VAL A 284 -22.27 -14.25 -5.44
C VAL A 284 -22.69 -15.27 -6.50
N THR A 285 -23.48 -14.86 -7.49
CA THR A 285 -23.94 -15.71 -8.59
C THR A 285 -22.77 -16.19 -9.43
N TYR A 286 -21.82 -15.30 -9.75
CA TYR A 286 -20.60 -15.67 -10.46
C TYR A 286 -19.80 -16.74 -9.72
N ILE A 287 -19.54 -16.55 -8.42
CA ILE A 287 -18.81 -17.54 -7.60
C ILE A 287 -19.60 -18.86 -7.55
N ALA A 288 -20.90 -18.82 -7.28
CA ALA A 288 -21.75 -20.01 -7.20
C ALA A 288 -21.78 -20.79 -8.52
N GLN A 289 -21.77 -20.09 -9.67
CA GLN A 289 -21.72 -20.69 -10.99
C GLN A 289 -20.43 -21.49 -11.19
N VAL A 290 -19.27 -20.89 -10.88
CA VAL A 290 -17.98 -21.61 -10.96
C VAL A 290 -17.97 -22.83 -10.04
N VAL A 291 -18.51 -22.72 -8.82
CA VAL A 291 -18.64 -23.86 -7.89
C VAL A 291 -19.51 -24.97 -8.49
N ALA A 292 -20.66 -24.63 -9.07
CA ALA A 292 -21.58 -25.60 -9.64
C ALA A 292 -21.01 -26.29 -10.88
N ASP A 293 -20.36 -25.55 -11.77
CA ASP A 293 -19.75 -26.07 -13.01
C ASP A 293 -18.61 -27.03 -12.71
N ARG A 294 -17.75 -26.68 -11.74
CA ARG A 294 -16.70 -27.59 -11.26
C ARG A 294 -17.28 -28.84 -10.60
N ALA A 295 -18.34 -28.68 -9.80
CA ALA A 295 -18.99 -29.83 -9.15
C ALA A 295 -19.62 -30.79 -10.16
N ALA A 296 -20.15 -30.29 -11.28
CA ALA A 296 -20.64 -31.12 -12.38
C ALA A 296 -19.54 -31.99 -13.02
N GLN A 297 -18.28 -31.55 -12.92
CA GLN A 297 -17.08 -32.29 -13.35
C GLN A 297 -16.48 -33.14 -12.21
N GLY A 298 -17.15 -33.25 -11.06
CA GLY A 298 -16.67 -34.00 -9.89
C GLY A 298 -15.69 -33.22 -8.99
N ASN A 299 -15.43 -31.95 -9.27
CA ASN A 299 -14.51 -31.11 -8.51
C ASN A 299 -15.27 -30.25 -7.48
N ASN A 300 -15.33 -30.73 -6.23
CA ASN A 300 -16.00 -30.05 -5.11
C ASN A 300 -15.04 -29.18 -4.28
N PHE A 301 -14.05 -28.59 -4.94
CA PHE A 301 -12.99 -27.81 -4.30
C PHE A 301 -12.52 -26.66 -5.20
N GLY A 302 -11.98 -25.63 -4.57
CA GLY A 302 -11.45 -24.46 -5.26
C GLY A 302 -10.95 -23.37 -4.33
N THR A 303 -10.44 -22.29 -4.92
CA THR A 303 -9.99 -21.09 -4.17
C THR A 303 -10.58 -19.82 -4.77
N VAL A 304 -11.00 -18.89 -3.90
CA VAL A 304 -11.57 -17.59 -4.24
C VAL A 304 -10.71 -16.50 -3.58
N LEU A 305 -10.09 -15.63 -4.37
CA LEU A 305 -9.35 -14.46 -3.88
C LEU A 305 -10.25 -13.23 -3.89
N ILE A 306 -10.28 -12.53 -2.76
CA ILE A 306 -11.20 -11.41 -2.50
C ILE A 306 -10.40 -10.22 -1.98
N PRO A 307 -10.37 -9.08 -2.69
CA PRO A 307 -9.79 -7.85 -2.14
C PRO A 307 -10.65 -7.35 -0.97
N GLU A 308 -10.02 -6.96 0.14
CA GLU A 308 -10.75 -6.52 1.34
C GLU A 308 -11.68 -5.32 1.08
N GLY A 309 -11.27 -4.44 0.16
CA GLY A 309 -12.01 -3.24 -0.24
C GLY A 309 -13.24 -3.49 -1.12
N LEU A 310 -13.54 -4.73 -1.54
CA LEU A 310 -14.60 -5.05 -2.50
C LEU A 310 -15.94 -4.36 -2.19
N VAL A 311 -16.30 -4.28 -0.90
CA VAL A 311 -17.56 -3.67 -0.45
C VAL A 311 -17.68 -2.18 -0.79
N GLU A 312 -16.56 -1.45 -0.92
CA GLU A 312 -16.56 -0.04 -1.33
C GLU A 312 -16.74 0.15 -2.84
N PHE A 313 -16.60 -0.93 -3.63
CA PHE A 313 -16.74 -0.92 -5.08
C PHE A 313 -18.07 -1.48 -5.58
N ILE A 314 -18.87 -2.09 -4.71
CA ILE A 314 -20.26 -2.46 -5.03
C ILE A 314 -21.11 -1.20 -4.95
N PRO A 315 -21.73 -0.71 -6.04
CA PRO A 315 -22.34 0.63 -6.09
C PRO A 315 -23.41 0.87 -5.02
N ALA A 316 -24.25 -0.12 -4.74
CA ALA A 316 -25.25 -0.08 -3.67
C ALA A 316 -24.62 0.06 -2.28
N MET A 317 -23.55 -0.69 -2.02
CA MET A 317 -22.81 -0.63 -0.75
C MET A 317 -22.02 0.68 -0.62
N LYS A 318 -21.43 1.18 -1.71
CA LYS A 318 -20.74 2.47 -1.76
C LYS A 318 -21.67 3.62 -1.36
N ARG A 319 -22.90 3.64 -1.90
CA ARG A 319 -23.92 4.63 -1.53
C ARG A 319 -24.32 4.53 -0.06
N LEU A 320 -24.53 3.31 0.43
CA LEU A 320 -24.82 3.06 1.85
C LEU A 320 -23.69 3.54 2.76
N ILE A 321 -22.43 3.22 2.43
CA ILE A 321 -21.25 3.63 3.18
C ILE A 321 -21.11 5.16 3.20
N ALA A 322 -21.34 5.82 2.07
CA ALA A 322 -21.29 7.27 1.98
C ALA A 322 -22.36 7.94 2.87
N GLU A 323 -23.60 7.46 2.84
CA GLU A 323 -24.67 7.97 3.71
C GLU A 323 -24.37 7.72 5.20
N LEU A 324 -23.87 6.52 5.54
CA LEU A 324 -23.43 6.19 6.90
C LEU A 324 -22.29 7.09 7.37
N ASN A 325 -21.32 7.40 6.49
CA ASN A 325 -20.21 8.29 6.83
C ASN A 325 -20.70 9.69 7.19
N ASP A 326 -21.57 10.27 6.35
CA ASP A 326 -22.14 11.59 6.59
C ASP A 326 -23.02 11.63 7.84
N PHE A 327 -23.80 10.56 8.07
CA PHE A 327 -24.65 10.44 9.25
C PHE A 327 -23.82 10.32 10.54
N LEU A 328 -22.85 9.40 10.60
CA LEU A 328 -22.05 9.16 11.79
C LEU A 328 -21.11 10.33 12.11
N ALA A 329 -20.60 11.04 11.10
CA ALA A 329 -19.78 12.24 11.32
C ALA A 329 -20.57 13.37 12.00
N LYS A 330 -21.88 13.49 11.73
CA LYS A 330 -22.75 14.52 12.30
C LYS A 330 -23.38 14.13 13.64
N ASN A 331 -23.54 12.83 13.90
CA ASN A 331 -24.32 12.32 15.04
C ASN A 331 -23.50 11.35 15.93
N SER A 332 -22.17 11.50 15.96
CA SER A 332 -21.26 10.59 16.68
C SER A 332 -21.57 10.48 18.17
N GLU A 333 -21.80 11.62 18.83
CA GLU A 333 -22.16 11.67 20.25
C GLU A 333 -23.50 10.95 20.50
N GLU A 334 -24.55 11.28 19.75
CA GLU A 334 -25.86 10.65 19.87
C GLU A 334 -25.76 9.12 19.68
N PHE A 335 -25.08 8.67 18.64
CA PHE A 335 -24.93 7.26 18.32
C PHE A 335 -24.18 6.48 19.41
N SER A 336 -23.17 7.10 20.04
CA SER A 336 -22.40 6.49 21.12
C SER A 336 -23.21 6.18 22.38
N HIS A 337 -24.31 6.92 22.60
CA HIS A 337 -25.21 6.72 23.74
C HIS A 337 -26.29 5.66 23.49
N ILE A 338 -26.43 5.17 22.25
CA ILE A 338 -27.42 4.16 21.91
C ILE A 338 -26.92 2.78 22.34
N LYS A 339 -27.78 2.05 23.07
CA LYS A 339 -27.48 0.67 23.46
C LYS A 339 -27.19 -0.17 22.22
N ARG A 340 -26.12 -0.97 22.29
CA ARG A 340 -25.66 -1.85 21.20
C ARG A 340 -26.77 -2.69 20.56
N SER A 341 -27.73 -3.17 21.37
CA SER A 341 -28.88 -3.96 20.88
C SER A 341 -29.85 -3.18 19.99
N HIS A 342 -29.90 -1.85 20.10
CA HIS A 342 -30.83 -0.99 19.35
C HIS A 342 -30.12 -0.16 18.26
N GLN A 343 -28.79 -0.23 18.16
CA GLN A 343 -28.03 0.53 17.17
C GLN A 343 -28.46 0.19 15.73
N ARG A 344 -28.76 -1.08 15.45
CA ARG A 344 -29.20 -1.51 14.11
C ARG A 344 -30.52 -0.85 13.72
N ASP A 345 -31.54 -0.99 14.53
CA ASP A 345 -32.88 -0.43 14.26
C ASP A 345 -32.85 1.10 14.19
N TYR A 346 -32.04 1.72 15.04
CA TYR A 346 -31.82 3.16 14.98
C TYR A 346 -31.23 3.57 13.62
N ILE A 347 -30.16 2.92 13.15
CA ILE A 347 -29.56 3.24 11.86
C ILE A 347 -30.56 3.02 10.72
N ILE A 348 -31.29 1.91 10.73
CA ILE A 348 -32.35 1.61 9.74
C ILE A 348 -33.37 2.76 9.68
N SER A 349 -33.75 3.34 10.82
CA SER A 349 -34.71 4.45 10.90
C SER A 349 -34.18 5.80 10.42
N LYS A 350 -32.86 5.95 10.24
CA LYS A 350 -32.21 7.22 9.89
C LYS A 350 -31.70 7.26 8.44
N LEU A 351 -31.53 6.10 7.82
CA LEU A 351 -31.11 5.98 6.43
C LEU A 351 -32.27 6.25 5.47
N SER A 352 -31.93 6.66 4.25
CA SER A 352 -32.84 6.67 3.10
C SER A 352 -33.52 5.31 2.90
N PRO A 353 -34.75 5.23 2.36
CA PRO A 353 -35.48 3.97 2.21
C PRO A 353 -34.69 2.88 1.48
N GLU A 354 -33.94 3.27 0.45
CA GLU A 354 -33.12 2.37 -0.35
C GLU A 354 -31.94 1.80 0.46
N ASN A 355 -31.17 2.65 1.13
CA ASN A 355 -30.03 2.22 1.94
C ASN A 355 -30.46 1.50 3.23
N SER A 356 -31.62 1.87 3.78
CA SER A 356 -32.26 1.19 4.91
C SER A 356 -32.58 -0.27 4.56
N ALA A 357 -33.14 -0.52 3.37
CA ALA A 357 -33.41 -1.88 2.90
C ALA A 357 -32.12 -2.70 2.69
N ILE A 358 -31.09 -2.09 2.10
CA ILE A 358 -29.77 -2.74 1.91
C ILE A 358 -29.18 -3.09 3.28
N TYR A 359 -29.09 -2.12 4.19
CA TYR A 359 -28.52 -2.31 5.52
C TYR A 359 -29.28 -3.39 6.31
N ALA A 360 -30.62 -3.40 6.23
CA ALA A 360 -31.47 -4.39 6.85
C ALA A 360 -31.27 -5.81 6.29
N SER A 361 -30.85 -5.95 5.03
CA SER A 361 -30.56 -7.25 4.40
C SER A 361 -29.20 -7.85 4.77
N LEU A 362 -28.28 -7.04 5.29
CA LEU A 362 -26.93 -7.49 5.65
C LEU A 362 -26.93 -8.34 6.93
N PRO A 363 -26.07 -9.36 7.02
CA PRO A 363 -25.83 -10.07 8.28
C PRO A 363 -25.47 -9.10 9.41
N ASP A 364 -25.92 -9.39 10.64
CA ASP A 364 -25.74 -8.51 11.80
C ASP A 364 -24.29 -8.13 12.07
N GLY A 365 -23.36 -9.08 11.89
CA GLY A 365 -21.92 -8.82 12.05
C GLY A 365 -21.41 -7.76 11.06
N VAL A 366 -21.80 -7.88 9.79
CA VAL A 366 -21.38 -7.00 8.69
C VAL A 366 -21.99 -5.61 8.84
N ALA A 367 -23.30 -5.54 9.08
CA ALA A 367 -23.99 -4.27 9.30
C ALA A 367 -23.34 -3.47 10.44
N ARG A 368 -23.03 -4.15 11.56
CA ARG A 368 -22.31 -3.56 12.69
C ARG A 368 -20.92 -3.07 12.33
N GLN A 369 -20.17 -3.83 11.51
CA GLN A 369 -18.82 -3.44 11.09
C GLN A 369 -18.84 -2.15 10.25
N LEU A 370 -19.89 -1.91 9.45
CA LEU A 370 -20.04 -0.67 8.67
C LEU A 370 -20.28 0.58 9.52
N THR A 371 -20.76 0.42 10.75
CA THR A 371 -21.01 1.53 11.70
C THR A 371 -19.88 1.77 12.70
N LEU A 372 -18.72 1.11 12.55
CA LEU A 372 -17.55 1.32 13.41
C LEU A 372 -16.84 2.65 13.13
N ASP A 373 -15.99 3.10 14.06
CA ASP A 373 -15.23 4.33 13.92
C ASP A 373 -14.33 4.34 12.68
N ARG A 374 -14.24 5.51 12.03
CA ARG A 374 -13.36 5.73 10.89
C ARG A 374 -11.93 6.00 11.34
N ASP A 375 -10.97 5.75 10.46
CA ASP A 375 -9.58 6.11 10.74
C ASP A 375 -9.37 7.65 10.71
N PRO A 376 -8.21 8.18 11.17
CA PRO A 376 -7.96 9.63 11.16
C PRO A 376 -8.05 10.29 9.78
N HIS A 377 -8.03 9.49 8.70
CA HIS A 377 -8.16 9.92 7.31
C HIS A 377 -9.59 9.86 6.78
N GLY A 378 -10.56 9.45 7.60
CA GLY A 378 -11.99 9.41 7.27
C GLY A 378 -12.44 8.12 6.61
N ASN A 379 -11.59 7.10 6.56
CA ASN A 379 -11.87 5.89 5.79
C ASN A 379 -12.51 4.80 6.64
N VAL A 380 -13.27 3.92 5.99
CA VAL A 380 -13.82 2.71 6.61
C VAL A 380 -12.69 1.72 6.92
N GLN A 381 -12.82 1.02 8.04
CA GLN A 381 -11.90 -0.05 8.42
C GLN A 381 -12.31 -1.36 7.71
N VAL A 382 -12.14 -1.40 6.38
CA VAL A 382 -12.54 -2.54 5.53
C VAL A 382 -11.88 -3.86 5.94
N SER A 383 -10.70 -3.82 6.55
CA SER A 383 -10.03 -5.00 7.11
C SER A 383 -10.82 -5.71 8.21
N LEU A 384 -11.70 -4.97 8.92
CA LEU A 384 -12.59 -5.53 9.95
C LEU A 384 -13.86 -6.13 9.36
N ILE A 385 -14.19 -5.84 8.10
CA ILE A 385 -15.38 -6.38 7.43
C ILE A 385 -15.07 -7.80 6.96
N GLU A 386 -15.84 -8.77 7.40
CA GLU A 386 -15.64 -10.20 7.08
C GLU A 386 -16.24 -10.55 5.70
N THR A 387 -15.78 -9.85 4.65
CA THR A 387 -16.26 -9.98 3.27
C THR A 387 -16.18 -11.41 2.75
N GLU A 388 -15.14 -12.16 3.14
CA GLU A 388 -14.98 -13.57 2.77
C GLU A 388 -16.07 -14.48 3.35
N LYS A 389 -16.51 -14.20 4.59
CA LYS A 389 -17.59 -14.95 5.24
C LYS A 389 -18.92 -14.58 4.62
N LEU A 390 -19.19 -13.28 4.47
CA LEU A 390 -20.39 -12.76 3.79
C LEU A 390 -20.60 -13.44 2.43
N LEU A 391 -19.59 -13.43 1.57
CA LEU A 391 -19.69 -14.03 0.25
C LEU A 391 -19.92 -15.55 0.33
N SER A 392 -19.19 -16.26 1.19
CA SER A 392 -19.34 -17.71 1.31
C SER A 392 -20.71 -18.16 1.82
N GLU A 393 -21.33 -17.42 2.74
CA GLU A 393 -22.65 -17.71 3.29
C GLU A 393 -23.75 -17.47 2.25
N MET A 394 -23.62 -16.39 1.49
CA MET A 394 -24.52 -16.09 0.38
C MET A 394 -24.37 -17.12 -0.76
N VAL A 395 -23.15 -17.55 -1.07
CA VAL A 395 -22.89 -18.63 -2.05
C VAL A 395 -23.51 -19.94 -1.56
N ALA A 396 -23.34 -20.32 -0.29
CA ALA A 396 -23.96 -21.52 0.27
C ALA A 396 -25.49 -21.49 0.13
N THR A 397 -26.11 -20.37 0.51
CA THR A 397 -27.57 -20.17 0.40
C THR A 397 -28.05 -20.30 -1.05
N LYS A 398 -27.30 -19.72 -2.01
CA LYS A 398 -27.63 -19.80 -3.43
C LYS A 398 -27.46 -21.21 -3.98
N LEU A 399 -26.38 -21.92 -3.60
CA LEU A 399 -26.16 -23.32 -3.98
C LEU A 399 -27.22 -24.27 -3.40
N ASP A 400 -27.71 -24.03 -2.19
CA ASP A 400 -28.81 -24.79 -1.61
C ASP A 400 -30.12 -24.60 -2.38
N SER A 401 -30.40 -23.37 -2.81
CA SER A 401 -31.53 -23.08 -3.72
C SER A 401 -31.36 -23.80 -5.06
N TRP A 402 -30.16 -23.74 -5.65
CA TRP A 402 -29.85 -24.42 -6.91
C TRP A 402 -29.91 -25.93 -6.81
N LYS A 403 -29.53 -26.49 -5.66
CA LYS A 403 -29.65 -27.93 -5.37
C LYS A 403 -31.11 -28.38 -5.38
N LYS A 404 -32.01 -27.61 -4.75
CA LYS A 404 -33.46 -27.87 -4.77
C LYS A 404 -34.03 -27.77 -6.20
N ALA A 405 -33.46 -26.89 -7.02
CA ALA A 405 -33.82 -26.73 -8.43
C ALA A 405 -33.11 -27.71 -9.39
N GLY A 406 -32.28 -28.64 -8.90
CA GLY A 406 -31.53 -29.58 -9.74
C GLY A 406 -30.36 -28.98 -10.54
N LYS A 407 -29.97 -27.74 -10.26
CA LYS A 407 -28.87 -27.01 -10.92
C LYS A 407 -27.50 -27.21 -10.25
N TYR A 408 -27.46 -27.84 -9.08
CA TYR A 408 -26.22 -28.12 -8.35
C TYR A 408 -26.22 -29.55 -7.81
N VAL A 409 -25.17 -30.31 -8.14
CA VAL A 409 -25.03 -31.74 -7.81
C VAL A 409 -23.96 -32.02 -6.75
N GLY A 410 -23.24 -30.98 -6.31
CA GLY A 410 -22.05 -31.12 -5.48
C GLY A 410 -22.27 -31.07 -3.96
N LYS A 411 -21.14 -31.01 -3.27
CA LYS A 411 -21.01 -30.69 -1.85
C LYS A 411 -20.19 -29.41 -1.72
N PHE A 412 -20.68 -28.47 -0.91
CA PHE A 412 -20.00 -27.21 -0.65
C PHE A 412 -19.58 -27.16 0.83
N ALA A 413 -18.30 -26.89 1.07
CA ALA A 413 -17.77 -26.65 2.40
C ALA A 413 -16.72 -25.53 2.31
N ALA A 414 -17.01 -24.39 2.93
CA ALA A 414 -16.16 -23.22 2.88
C ALA A 414 -15.09 -23.24 4.00
N GLN A 415 -13.92 -22.71 3.70
CA GLN A 415 -12.87 -22.35 4.65
C GLN A 415 -12.50 -20.88 4.44
N HIS A 416 -12.26 -20.13 5.50
CA HIS A 416 -12.04 -18.68 5.43
C HIS A 416 -10.63 -18.32 5.88
N HIS A 417 -10.01 -17.41 5.14
CA HIS A 417 -8.66 -16.92 5.41
C HIS A 417 -8.63 -15.40 5.20
N PHE A 418 -7.83 -14.70 5.98
CA PHE A 418 -7.54 -13.28 5.75
C PHE A 418 -6.04 -13.06 5.87
N PHE A 419 -5.39 -12.69 4.76
CA PHE A 419 -3.97 -12.40 4.72
C PHE A 419 -3.73 -10.89 4.59
N GLY A 420 -2.88 -10.37 5.48
CA GLY A 420 -2.50 -8.97 5.54
C GLY A 420 -1.39 -8.71 6.57
N TYR A 421 -1.71 -8.92 7.84
CA TYR A 421 -0.82 -8.56 8.95
C TYR A 421 0.50 -9.35 8.99
N GLU A 422 0.47 -10.59 8.52
CA GLU A 422 1.63 -11.48 8.41
C GLU A 422 2.58 -11.08 7.26
N GLY A 423 2.09 -10.40 6.21
CA GLY A 423 2.92 -10.00 5.06
C GLY A 423 3.61 -8.66 5.24
N ARG A 424 2.97 -7.72 5.94
CA ARG A 424 3.45 -6.33 6.06
C ARG A 424 4.73 -6.14 6.90
N CYS A 425 5.11 -7.15 7.68
CA CYS A 425 6.33 -7.15 8.50
C CYS A 425 7.28 -8.30 8.16
N ALA A 426 7.05 -9.03 7.06
CA ALA A 426 7.96 -10.07 6.60
C ALA A 426 9.36 -9.49 6.28
N ALA A 427 10.39 -10.32 6.35
CA ALA A 427 11.73 -9.90 5.94
C ALA A 427 11.75 -9.59 4.43
N PRO A 428 12.23 -8.42 4.01
CA PRO A 428 12.12 -7.97 2.63
C PRO A 428 12.85 -8.90 1.66
N SER A 429 12.19 -9.20 0.54
CA SER A 429 12.79 -9.87 -0.61
C SER A 429 14.05 -9.12 -1.08
N ASN A 430 14.90 -9.73 -1.92
CA ASN A 430 16.05 -9.01 -2.46
C ASN A 430 15.61 -7.77 -3.25
N PHE A 431 14.51 -7.86 -3.99
CA PHE A 431 13.93 -6.73 -4.70
C PHE A 431 13.60 -5.57 -3.74
N ASP A 432 12.79 -5.80 -2.70
CA ASP A 432 12.43 -4.73 -1.76
C ASP A 432 13.64 -4.24 -0.94
N ALA A 433 14.58 -5.13 -0.59
CA ALA A 433 15.80 -4.75 0.12
C ALA A 433 16.67 -3.78 -0.71
N ASP A 434 16.90 -4.12 -1.99
CA ASP A 434 17.65 -3.31 -2.96
C ASP A 434 16.91 -2.00 -3.28
N TYR A 435 15.61 -2.08 -3.54
CA TYR A 435 14.76 -0.94 -3.91
C TYR A 435 14.66 0.07 -2.76
N CYS A 436 14.36 -0.39 -1.55
CA CYS A 436 14.25 0.47 -0.38
C CYS A 436 15.58 1.14 -0.02
N TYR A 437 16.67 0.38 -0.02
CA TYR A 437 18.00 0.93 0.23
C TYR A 437 18.34 2.01 -0.80
N SER A 438 18.05 1.74 -2.08
CA SER A 438 18.23 2.71 -3.17
C SER A 438 17.37 3.96 -3.01
N LEU A 439 16.11 3.84 -2.57
CA LEU A 439 15.24 4.98 -2.30
C LEU A 439 15.78 5.87 -1.16
N GLY A 440 16.27 5.26 -0.08
CA GLY A 440 16.90 5.98 1.04
C GLY A 440 18.17 6.71 0.61
N TYR A 441 19.03 6.03 -0.14
CA TYR A 441 20.25 6.62 -0.67
C TYR A 441 19.95 7.76 -1.66
N THR A 442 18.98 7.56 -2.54
CA THR A 442 18.48 8.58 -3.48
C THR A 442 17.95 9.82 -2.74
N ALA A 443 17.22 9.65 -1.63
CA ALA A 443 16.76 10.75 -0.80
C ALA A 443 17.93 11.56 -0.24
N SER A 444 19.02 10.91 0.20
CA SER A 444 20.22 11.62 0.66
C SER A 444 20.86 12.49 -0.43
N MET A 445 20.85 12.02 -1.70
CA MET A 445 21.37 12.78 -2.84
C MET A 445 20.47 13.97 -3.20
N LEU A 446 19.15 13.81 -3.14
CA LEU A 446 18.19 14.91 -3.28
C LEU A 446 18.40 15.98 -2.21
N ILE A 447 18.65 15.57 -0.96
CA ILE A 447 18.95 16.47 0.14
C ILE A 447 20.23 17.26 -0.15
N ALA A 448 21.29 16.56 -0.56
CA ALA A 448 22.57 17.17 -0.86
C ALA A 448 22.49 18.19 -2.01
N ASP A 449 21.55 18.04 -2.95
CA ASP A 449 21.27 18.99 -4.04
C ASP A 449 20.22 20.06 -3.69
N GLY A 450 19.87 20.22 -2.42
CA GLY A 450 18.97 21.28 -1.95
C GLY A 450 17.51 21.09 -2.39
N LYS A 451 17.09 19.88 -2.77
CA LYS A 451 15.72 19.61 -3.25
C LYS A 451 14.74 19.51 -2.08
N THR A 452 13.51 19.99 -2.29
CA THR A 452 12.39 19.91 -1.33
C THR A 452 11.08 19.71 -2.10
N GLY A 453 10.08 19.06 -1.50
CA GLY A 453 8.80 18.75 -2.15
C GLY A 453 8.90 17.63 -3.21
N TYR A 454 9.95 16.81 -3.13
CA TYR A 454 10.18 15.67 -4.02
C TYR A 454 9.97 14.35 -3.30
N MET A 455 9.44 13.37 -4.03
CA MET A 455 9.51 11.96 -3.70
C MET A 455 10.76 11.34 -4.31
N SER A 456 11.47 10.54 -3.52
CA SER A 456 12.55 9.68 -3.99
C SER A 456 12.02 8.66 -4.99
N SER A 457 12.72 8.49 -6.13
CA SER A 457 12.29 7.60 -7.21
C SER A 457 13.45 6.76 -7.71
N VAL A 458 13.17 5.48 -7.94
CA VAL A 458 14.05 4.52 -8.61
C VAL A 458 13.21 3.79 -9.67
N ARG A 459 13.69 3.77 -10.91
CA ARG A 459 12.98 3.26 -12.10
C ARG A 459 13.82 2.23 -12.84
N ASN A 460 13.26 1.65 -13.91
CA ASN A 460 13.81 0.52 -14.66
C ASN A 460 13.95 -0.72 -13.76
N THR A 461 12.98 -0.93 -12.86
CA THR A 461 13.09 -1.88 -11.74
C THR A 461 12.94 -3.35 -12.14
N THR A 462 12.57 -3.66 -13.39
CA THR A 462 12.65 -5.04 -13.93
C THR A 462 14.03 -5.43 -14.44
N ALA A 463 14.92 -4.45 -14.66
CA ALA A 463 16.31 -4.69 -15.01
C ALA A 463 17.15 -5.03 -13.76
N PRO A 464 18.38 -5.54 -13.91
CA PRO A 464 19.31 -5.68 -12.80
C PRO A 464 19.51 -4.37 -12.04
N ALA A 465 19.69 -4.41 -10.72
CA ALA A 465 19.75 -3.22 -9.87
C ALA A 465 20.83 -2.19 -10.26
N ALA A 466 21.92 -2.63 -10.89
CA ALA A 466 22.96 -1.73 -11.40
C ALA A 466 22.47 -0.83 -12.55
N GLU A 467 21.44 -1.25 -13.29
CA GLU A 467 20.82 -0.55 -14.42
C GLU A 467 19.60 0.28 -14.02
N TRP A 468 19.25 0.29 -12.73
CA TRP A 468 18.17 1.12 -12.22
C TRP A 468 18.51 2.61 -12.35
N LEU A 469 17.47 3.43 -12.47
CA LEU A 469 17.57 4.86 -12.69
C LEU A 469 17.05 5.61 -11.46
N ALA A 470 17.97 6.18 -10.66
CA ALA A 470 17.64 6.99 -9.50
C ALA A 470 17.28 8.44 -9.88
N GLY A 471 16.39 9.05 -9.12
CA GLY A 471 15.93 10.43 -9.38
C GLY A 471 14.95 10.96 -8.33
N GLY A 472 14.24 12.02 -8.70
CA GLY A 472 13.24 12.66 -7.85
C GLY A 472 12.02 13.11 -8.64
N VAL A 473 10.85 12.95 -8.03
CA VAL A 473 9.54 13.25 -8.61
C VAL A 473 8.83 14.32 -7.77
N PRO A 474 8.43 15.49 -8.30
CA PRO A 474 7.68 16.48 -7.52
C PRO A 474 6.38 15.89 -6.99
N ILE A 475 6.11 15.98 -5.69
CA ILE A 475 4.93 15.34 -5.09
C ILE A 475 3.63 15.93 -5.66
N THR A 476 3.62 17.23 -5.95
CA THR A 476 2.49 17.96 -6.56
C THR A 476 2.01 17.35 -7.87
N MET A 477 2.86 16.62 -8.61
CA MET A 477 2.45 16.00 -9.88
C MET A 477 1.47 14.83 -9.68
N MET A 478 1.41 14.27 -8.48
CA MET A 478 0.52 13.15 -8.12
C MET A 478 -0.78 13.61 -7.47
N MET A 479 -0.98 14.93 -7.30
CA MET A 479 -2.10 15.45 -6.51
C MET A 479 -3.37 15.72 -7.34
N ASN A 480 -4.51 15.58 -6.69
CA ASN A 480 -5.82 16.07 -7.13
C ASN A 480 -6.59 16.67 -5.95
N MET A 481 -7.77 17.21 -6.21
CA MET A 481 -8.68 17.65 -5.16
C MET A 481 -9.71 16.55 -4.87
N GLU A 482 -9.85 16.17 -3.60
CA GLU A 482 -10.82 15.17 -3.14
C GLU A 482 -11.66 15.73 -2.00
N ARG A 483 -12.95 15.37 -1.95
CA ARG A 483 -13.83 15.77 -0.86
C ARG A 483 -13.64 14.86 0.36
N ARG A 484 -13.11 15.38 1.46
CA ARG A 484 -12.93 14.67 2.74
C ARG A 484 -13.62 15.45 3.87
N HIS A 485 -14.45 14.77 4.66
CA HIS A 485 -15.24 15.38 5.75
C HIS A 485 -16.05 16.62 5.30
N GLY A 486 -16.57 16.60 4.07
CA GLY A 486 -17.38 17.68 3.51
C GLY A 486 -16.60 18.79 2.80
N GLU A 487 -15.28 18.85 2.94
CA GLU A 487 -14.40 19.89 2.37
C GLU A 487 -13.50 19.35 1.25
N MET A 488 -13.14 20.19 0.28
CA MET A 488 -12.19 19.83 -0.77
C MET A 488 -10.77 19.98 -0.23
N LYS A 489 -10.01 18.88 -0.21
CA LYS A 489 -8.62 18.83 0.24
C LYS A 489 -7.71 18.35 -0.88
N PRO A 490 -6.47 18.87 -0.99
CA PRO A 490 -5.50 18.34 -1.91
C PRO A 490 -4.97 17.01 -1.37
N VAL A 491 -5.00 15.96 -2.19
CA VAL A 491 -4.54 14.61 -1.82
C VAL A 491 -3.77 14.00 -2.98
N ILE A 492 -2.93 13.02 -2.70
CA ILE A 492 -2.35 12.18 -3.75
C ILE A 492 -3.43 11.25 -4.29
N GLN A 493 -3.60 11.22 -5.61
CA GLN A 493 -4.53 10.31 -6.25
C GLN A 493 -4.04 8.86 -6.09
N LYS A 494 -4.92 7.99 -5.57
CA LYS A 494 -4.65 6.55 -5.49
C LYS A 494 -4.69 5.93 -6.89
N ALA A 495 -3.67 5.13 -7.22
CA ALA A 495 -3.61 4.36 -8.44
C ALA A 495 -4.40 3.06 -8.28
N LEU A 496 -5.50 2.90 -9.02
CA LEU A 496 -6.31 1.69 -9.03
C LEU A 496 -5.85 0.71 -10.13
N VAL A 497 -6.37 -0.52 -10.11
CA VAL A 497 -6.14 -1.48 -11.21
C VAL A 497 -6.77 -0.92 -12.49
N ARG A 498 -5.94 -0.76 -13.52
CA ARG A 498 -6.38 -0.36 -14.85
C ARG A 498 -6.84 -1.59 -15.65
N LEU A 499 -8.13 -1.65 -15.95
CA LEU A 499 -8.76 -2.76 -16.68
C LEU A 499 -8.33 -2.84 -18.17
N ASP A 500 -7.72 -1.78 -18.69
CA ASP A 500 -7.14 -1.74 -20.03
C ASP A 500 -5.63 -2.04 -20.05
N ALA A 501 -4.99 -2.20 -18.89
CA ALA A 501 -3.55 -2.44 -18.76
C ALA A 501 -3.18 -3.92 -18.90
N ALA A 502 -1.90 -4.18 -19.20
CA ALA A 502 -1.36 -5.50 -19.47
C ALA A 502 -1.57 -6.52 -18.31
N PRO A 503 -1.37 -6.18 -17.02
CA PRO A 503 -1.60 -7.12 -15.92
C PRO A 503 -3.03 -7.66 -15.87
N PHE A 504 -4.03 -6.78 -15.92
CA PHE A 504 -5.42 -7.19 -15.90
C PHE A 504 -5.79 -7.96 -17.17
N LYS A 505 -5.33 -7.53 -18.35
CA LYS A 505 -5.58 -8.26 -19.60
C LYS A 505 -4.99 -9.68 -19.59
N ALA A 506 -3.79 -9.86 -19.03
CA ALA A 506 -3.17 -11.17 -18.88
C ALA A 506 -3.99 -12.08 -17.95
N PHE A 507 -4.46 -11.55 -16.82
CA PHE A 507 -5.38 -12.25 -15.92
C PHE A 507 -6.71 -12.60 -16.60
N ALA A 508 -7.37 -11.62 -17.20
CA ALA A 508 -8.67 -11.77 -17.84
C ALA A 508 -8.65 -12.76 -19.01
N ALA A 509 -7.53 -12.88 -19.73
CA ALA A 509 -7.35 -13.84 -20.80
C ALA A 509 -7.29 -15.31 -20.32
N GLN A 510 -6.98 -15.56 -19.05
CA GLN A 510 -6.82 -16.90 -18.49
C GLN A 510 -7.88 -17.28 -17.46
N ARG A 511 -8.57 -16.32 -16.85
CA ARG A 511 -9.47 -16.56 -15.71
C ARG A 511 -10.58 -17.58 -15.96
N ASP A 512 -11.13 -17.66 -17.17
CA ASP A 512 -12.21 -18.61 -17.49
C ASP A 512 -11.68 -20.05 -17.50
N ARG A 513 -10.44 -20.23 -17.98
CA ARG A 513 -9.74 -21.50 -17.90
C ARG A 513 -9.43 -21.85 -16.44
N TRP A 514 -8.87 -20.92 -15.66
CA TRP A 514 -8.55 -21.16 -14.25
C TRP A 514 -9.79 -21.45 -13.40
N ALA A 515 -10.95 -20.87 -13.74
CA ALA A 515 -12.21 -21.19 -13.12
C ALA A 515 -12.61 -22.66 -13.33
N ALA A 516 -12.45 -23.18 -14.55
CA ALA A 516 -12.83 -24.56 -14.88
C ALA A 516 -11.77 -25.61 -14.48
N GLU A 517 -10.49 -25.29 -14.62
CA GLU A 517 -9.37 -26.23 -14.48
C GLU A 517 -8.70 -26.15 -13.09
N THR A 518 -7.74 -27.03 -12.82
CA THR A 518 -6.90 -26.99 -11.61
C THR A 518 -5.47 -26.70 -12.04
N ASP A 519 -5.24 -25.45 -12.46
CA ASP A 519 -3.97 -24.95 -13.01
C ASP A 519 -3.07 -24.27 -11.94
N TYR A 520 -3.27 -24.60 -10.66
CA TYR A 520 -2.56 -23.95 -9.56
C TYR A 520 -1.04 -23.94 -9.73
N VAL A 521 -0.43 -22.81 -9.41
CA VAL A 521 1.03 -22.64 -9.34
C VAL A 521 1.44 -22.48 -7.87
N TYR A 522 2.52 -23.17 -7.50
CA TYR A 522 3.02 -23.22 -6.12
C TYR A 522 4.35 -22.47 -6.03
N PRO A 523 4.36 -21.14 -5.79
CA PRO A 523 5.57 -20.32 -5.90
C PRO A 523 6.66 -20.65 -4.86
N GLY A 524 6.27 -21.21 -3.71
CA GLY A 524 7.18 -21.51 -2.61
C GLY A 524 7.61 -20.27 -1.81
N PRO A 525 8.41 -20.46 -0.75
CA PRO A 525 8.88 -19.37 0.09
C PRO A 525 9.86 -18.45 -0.61
N ILE A 526 9.89 -17.18 -0.17
CA ILE A 526 10.88 -16.19 -0.60
C ILE A 526 12.29 -16.75 -0.38
N GLN A 527 13.07 -16.84 -1.47
CA GLN A 527 14.47 -17.24 -1.41
C GLN A 527 15.36 -16.00 -1.30
N TYR A 528 16.12 -15.89 -0.22
CA TYR A 528 17.09 -14.80 0.00
C TYR A 528 18.48 -15.12 -0.56
N PHE A 529 18.77 -16.41 -0.75
CA PHE A 529 20.05 -16.93 -1.21
C PHE A 529 19.82 -17.93 -2.34
N GLY A 530 20.68 -17.88 -3.36
CA GLY A 530 20.56 -18.74 -4.53
C GLY A 530 20.76 -17.96 -5.83
N PRO A 531 20.41 -18.57 -6.97
CA PRO A 531 20.50 -17.93 -8.28
C PRO A 531 19.61 -16.68 -8.38
N THR A 532 20.07 -15.68 -9.12
CA THR A 532 19.37 -14.39 -9.29
C THR A 532 17.99 -14.54 -9.93
N GLU A 533 17.83 -15.52 -10.81
CA GLU A 533 16.57 -15.87 -11.47
C GLU A 533 15.50 -16.38 -10.49
N VAL A 534 15.87 -16.71 -9.25
CA VAL A 534 14.94 -17.09 -8.18
C VAL A 534 14.82 -15.95 -7.15
N CYS A 535 15.95 -15.43 -6.66
CA CYS A 535 15.97 -14.51 -5.53
C CYS A 535 15.61 -13.06 -5.87
N ASP A 536 15.91 -12.63 -7.10
CA ASP A 536 15.84 -11.22 -7.51
C ASP A 536 14.63 -10.94 -8.44
N GLN A 537 13.72 -11.89 -8.60
CA GLN A 537 12.56 -11.72 -9.47
C GLN A 537 11.62 -10.62 -8.94
N PRO A 538 11.24 -9.63 -9.76
CA PRO A 538 10.16 -8.71 -9.41
C PRO A 538 8.79 -9.38 -9.53
N THR A 539 7.74 -8.65 -9.16
CA THR A 539 6.34 -9.07 -9.30
C THR A 539 5.93 -9.29 -10.77
N LYS A 540 4.94 -10.16 -10.99
CA LYS A 540 4.37 -10.41 -12.33
C LYS A 540 3.73 -9.16 -12.91
N THR A 541 3.07 -8.38 -12.07
CA THR A 541 2.48 -7.09 -12.42
C THR A 541 3.53 -6.16 -13.03
N LEU A 542 4.66 -5.99 -12.35
CA LEU A 542 5.73 -5.10 -12.83
C LEU A 542 6.37 -5.62 -14.12
N GLN A 543 6.57 -6.95 -14.24
CA GLN A 543 7.05 -7.57 -15.49
C GLN A 543 6.12 -7.29 -16.67
N LEU A 544 4.80 -7.39 -16.47
CA LEU A 544 3.80 -7.18 -17.52
C LEU A 544 3.64 -5.71 -17.91
N GLU A 545 3.77 -4.79 -16.96
CA GLU A 545 3.68 -3.35 -17.25
C GLU A 545 4.89 -2.82 -17.99
N GLN A 546 6.06 -3.42 -17.79
CA GLN A 546 7.31 -3.03 -18.45
C GLN A 546 7.64 -3.90 -19.67
N ALA A 547 6.82 -4.91 -19.97
CA ALA A 547 6.97 -5.71 -21.18
C ALA A 547 6.81 -4.80 -22.41
N LYS A 548 7.84 -4.77 -23.25
CA LYS A 548 7.90 -3.98 -24.48
C LYS A 548 7.16 -4.63 -25.64
#